data_AF-A0AAP0C5J3-F1
#
_entry.id   AF-A0AAP0C5J3-F1
#
_cell.length_a   1.000
_cell.length_b   1.000
_cell.length_c   1.000
_cell.angle_alpha   90.00
_cell.angle_beta   90.00
_cell.angle_gamma   90.00
#
_symmetry.space_group_name_H-M   'P 1'
#
loop_
_entity.id
_entity.type
_entity.pdbx_description
1 polymer ?
#
loop_
_entity_poly.entity_id
_entity_poly.type
_entity_poly.pdbx_seq_one_letter_code
_entity_poly.pdbx_strand_id
1 'polypeptide(L)'
;MGHSATWFHQLRRLSYANISGGLIEKGQSRVIDASLTLIRERAKLKGELVRSLGGVKASATLLGIPLGHNSSFLQGPAFAPPRIREAIWCGSTNSSTEEGKELNDPRVLTDVGDVPVQEIRDCGINDDKLMNIISESVKIVMEEVSYSFLLLLTIYLIHLCLLVSGIYTLRKQFNCQFF
;
A
#
# COMPACT_ATOMS: atom_id res chain seq x y z
N MET A 1 31.63 22.76 -44.75
CA MET A 1 30.41 22.82 -43.92
C MET A 1 30.32 21.53 -43.12
N GLY A 2 30.75 21.48 -41.85
CA GLY A 2 30.82 20.19 -41.13
C GLY A 2 31.14 20.22 -39.63
N HIS A 3 31.29 21.39 -39.00
CA HIS A 3 31.71 21.47 -37.59
C HIS A 3 30.59 21.89 -36.61
N SER A 4 29.40 22.26 -37.10
CA SER A 4 28.36 22.84 -36.24
C SER A 4 27.43 21.82 -35.60
N ALA A 5 27.27 20.62 -36.15
CA ALA A 5 26.29 19.63 -35.65
C ALA A 5 26.81 18.81 -34.45
N THR A 6 28.13 18.59 -34.37
CA THR A 6 28.77 17.76 -33.35
C THR A 6 28.71 18.40 -31.96
N TRP A 7 28.84 19.72 -31.87
CA TRP A 7 28.75 20.47 -30.61
C TRP A 7 27.34 20.44 -29.99
N PHE A 8 26.28 20.52 -30.79
CA PHE A 8 24.91 20.44 -30.28
C PHE A 8 24.57 19.05 -29.73
N HIS A 9 25.04 17.97 -30.37
CA HIS A 9 24.87 16.62 -29.84
C HIS A 9 25.66 16.39 -28.55
N GLN A 10 26.85 16.99 -28.43
CA GLN A 10 27.67 16.90 -27.22
C GLN A 10 27.08 17.71 -26.05
N LEU A 11 26.52 18.89 -26.33
CA LEU A 11 25.81 19.72 -25.33
C LEU A 11 24.50 19.08 -24.86
N ARG A 12 23.74 18.42 -25.76
CA ARG A 12 22.52 17.68 -25.39
C ARG A 12 22.84 16.47 -24.50
N ARG A 13 23.99 15.82 -24.74
CA ARG A 13 24.47 14.69 -23.94
C ARG A 13 24.99 15.11 -22.55
N LEU A 14 25.53 16.31 -22.41
CA LEU A 14 25.94 16.89 -21.12
C LEU A 14 24.75 17.41 -20.28
N SER A 15 23.64 17.80 -20.92
CA SER A 15 22.43 18.25 -20.21
C SER A 15 21.62 17.09 -19.59
N TYR A 16 21.66 15.90 -20.20
CA TYR A 16 21.00 14.70 -19.65
C TYR A 16 21.85 13.98 -18.60
N ALA A 17 23.18 14.01 -18.72
CA ALA A 17 24.09 13.33 -17.78
C ALA A 17 24.23 14.05 -16.43
N ASN A 18 23.74 15.31 -16.32
CA ASN A 18 23.89 16.15 -15.14
C ASN A 18 22.57 16.71 -14.60
N ILE A 19 21.43 16.04 -14.87
CA ILE A 19 20.28 16.15 -13.96
C ILE A 19 20.81 15.60 -12.63
N SER A 20 21.24 16.49 -11.74
CA SER A 20 22.09 16.13 -10.62
C SER A 20 21.41 15.05 -9.78
N GLY A 21 22.14 14.01 -9.37
CA GLY A 21 21.59 12.96 -8.50
C GLY A 21 20.85 13.55 -7.29
N GLY A 22 21.32 14.70 -6.77
CA GLY A 22 20.66 15.45 -5.72
C GLY A 22 19.25 15.98 -6.06
N LEU A 23 18.95 16.31 -7.32
CA LEU A 23 17.59 16.69 -7.73
C LEU A 23 16.64 15.49 -7.71
N ILE A 24 17.10 14.32 -8.17
CA ILE A 24 16.35 13.06 -8.16
C ILE A 24 16.10 12.62 -6.72
N GLU A 25 17.14 12.60 -5.88
CA GLU A 25 17.04 12.26 -4.46
C GLU A 25 16.08 13.20 -3.72
N LYS A 26 16.14 14.52 -3.98
CA LYS A 26 15.20 15.48 -3.41
C LYS A 26 13.77 15.26 -3.90
N GLY A 27 13.59 14.85 -5.15
CA GLY A 27 12.29 14.44 -5.70
C GLY A 27 11.74 13.22 -4.96
N GLN A 28 12.54 12.16 -4.89
CA GLN A 28 12.26 10.93 -4.17
C GLN A 28 11.85 11.16 -2.72
N SER A 29 12.65 11.92 -1.95
CA SER A 29 12.35 12.20 -0.55
C SER A 29 11.01 12.92 -0.39
N ARG A 30 10.70 13.92 -1.24
CA ARG A 30 9.40 14.62 -1.17
C ARG A 30 8.21 13.69 -1.45
N VAL A 31 8.35 12.77 -2.39
CA VAL A 31 7.29 11.79 -2.70
C VAL A 31 7.11 10.83 -1.52
N ILE A 32 8.20 10.36 -0.93
CA ILE A 32 8.16 9.50 0.26
C ILE A 32 7.51 10.23 1.43
N ASP A 33 7.93 11.46 1.70
CA ASP A 33 7.40 12.27 2.82
C ASP A 33 5.91 12.53 2.66
N ALA A 34 5.46 12.88 1.44
CA ALA A 34 4.04 13.06 1.15
C ALA A 34 3.25 11.75 1.33
N SER A 35 3.83 10.62 0.90
CA SER A 35 3.22 9.29 1.03
C SER A 35 3.03 8.89 2.50
N LEU A 36 4.07 9.05 3.31
CA LEU A 36 4.01 8.77 4.75
C LEU A 36 3.10 9.75 5.49
N THR A 37 3.07 11.01 5.07
CA THR A 37 2.16 12.02 5.62
C THR A 37 0.71 11.65 5.36
N LEU A 38 0.36 11.18 4.16
CA LEU A 38 -1.00 10.74 3.86
C LEU A 38 -1.46 9.60 4.78
N ILE A 39 -0.61 8.59 5.00
CA ILE A 39 -0.90 7.49 5.92
C ILE A 39 -1.02 8.00 7.36
N ARG A 40 -0.11 8.88 7.80
CA ARG A 40 -0.12 9.46 9.14
C ARG A 40 -1.39 10.23 9.43
N GLU A 41 -1.79 11.14 8.55
CA GLU A 41 -3.01 11.96 8.77
C GLU A 41 -4.27 11.09 8.78
N ARG A 42 -4.34 10.05 7.94
CA ARG A 42 -5.44 9.08 7.98
C ARG A 42 -5.43 8.26 9.26
N ALA A 43 -4.29 7.73 9.67
CA ALA A 43 -4.13 6.96 10.90
C ALA A 43 -4.51 7.79 12.13
N LYS A 44 -4.03 9.04 12.20
CA LYS A 44 -4.35 9.98 13.27
C LYS A 44 -5.84 10.26 13.35
N LEU A 45 -6.49 10.56 12.23
CA LEU A 45 -7.94 10.79 12.17
C LEU A 45 -8.73 9.58 12.67
N LYS A 46 -8.37 8.36 12.23
CA LYS A 46 -9.03 7.13 12.68
C LYS A 46 -8.75 6.84 14.15
N GLY A 47 -7.52 7.05 14.62
CA GLY A 47 -7.13 6.88 16.01
C GLY A 47 -7.83 7.86 16.95
N GLU A 48 -7.98 9.13 16.56
CA GLU A 48 -8.78 10.12 17.29
C GLU A 48 -10.25 9.73 17.35
N LEU A 49 -10.83 9.27 16.23
CA LEU A 49 -12.21 8.78 16.18
C LEU A 49 -12.42 7.61 17.15
N VAL A 50 -11.59 6.58 17.11
CA VAL A 50 -11.69 5.40 17.99
C VAL A 50 -11.52 5.79 19.46
N ARG A 51 -10.55 6.66 19.77
CA ARG A 51 -10.35 7.17 21.14
C ARG A 51 -11.54 7.98 21.64
N SER A 52 -12.16 8.79 20.78
CA SER A 52 -13.33 9.61 21.13
C SER A 52 -14.57 8.75 21.46
N LEU A 53 -14.73 7.61 20.76
CA LEU A 53 -15.80 6.65 21.03
C LEU A 53 -15.53 5.84 22.31
N GLY A 54 -14.27 5.65 22.67
CA GLY A 54 -13.84 4.94 23.87
C GLY A 54 -14.28 3.46 23.91
N GLY A 55 -14.05 2.81 25.05
CA GLY A 55 -14.57 1.46 25.32
C GLY A 55 -13.89 0.32 24.55
N VAL A 56 -12.82 0.59 23.80
CA VAL A 56 -12.03 -0.45 23.14
C VAL A 56 -10.58 -0.44 23.55
N LYS A 57 -10.06 -1.65 23.75
CA LYS A 57 -8.65 -1.90 23.99
C LYS A 57 -7.86 -2.06 22.69
N ALA A 58 -8.53 -2.38 21.58
CA ALA A 58 -7.93 -2.66 20.28
C ALA A 58 -8.99 -2.47 19.18
N SER A 59 -8.60 -1.95 18.02
CA SER A 59 -9.44 -1.89 16.81
C SER A 59 -8.67 -2.46 15.63
N ALA A 60 -9.32 -3.19 14.73
CA ALA A 60 -8.66 -3.66 13.51
C ALA A 60 -8.50 -2.48 12.54
N THR A 61 -7.33 -2.35 11.91
CA THR A 61 -7.06 -1.30 10.93
C THR A 61 -6.56 -1.92 9.63
N LEU A 62 -7.20 -1.59 8.51
CA LEU A 62 -6.77 -1.99 7.17
C LEU A 62 -5.67 -1.04 6.68
N LEU A 63 -4.54 -1.61 6.26
CA LEU A 63 -3.51 -0.94 5.48
C LEU A 63 -3.18 -1.81 4.27
N GLY A 64 -3.47 -1.32 3.07
CA GLY A 64 -3.12 -2.06 1.85
C GLY A 64 -1.72 -1.70 1.35
N ILE A 65 -1.00 -2.71 0.86
CA ILE A 65 0.35 -2.55 0.31
C ILE A 65 0.37 -3.09 -1.12
N PRO A 66 -0.09 -2.34 -2.14
CA PRO A 66 -0.29 -2.83 -3.52
C PRO A 66 1.04 -3.20 -4.22
N LEU A 67 1.65 -4.31 -3.80
CA LEU A 67 2.94 -4.82 -4.22
C LEU A 67 2.75 -6.20 -4.84
N GLY A 68 3.11 -6.32 -6.11
CA GLY A 68 3.08 -7.59 -6.85
C GLY A 68 4.40 -7.97 -7.49
N HIS A 69 5.39 -7.08 -7.53
CA HIS A 69 6.63 -7.29 -8.29
C HIS A 69 7.57 -8.35 -7.69
N ASN A 70 7.39 -8.70 -6.40
CA ASN A 70 8.14 -9.78 -5.74
C ASN A 70 7.58 -11.18 -6.04
N SER A 71 6.48 -11.28 -6.80
CA SER A 71 5.90 -12.56 -7.21
C SER A 71 6.72 -13.19 -8.35
N SER A 72 7.02 -14.48 -8.23
CA SER A 72 7.75 -15.25 -9.23
C SER A 72 6.90 -15.73 -10.42
N PHE A 73 5.57 -15.59 -10.35
CA PHE A 73 4.65 -16.06 -11.37
C PHE A 73 3.78 -14.93 -11.94
N LEU A 74 2.86 -14.37 -11.14
CA LEU A 74 1.95 -13.30 -11.56
C LEU A 74 1.93 -12.16 -10.54
N GLN A 75 1.90 -10.93 -11.02
CA GLN A 75 1.92 -9.71 -10.20
C GLN A 75 0.50 -9.22 -9.82
N GLY A 76 -0.52 -10.04 -10.07
CA GLY A 76 -1.92 -9.78 -9.73
C GLY A 76 -2.20 -9.33 -8.28
N PRO A 77 -1.45 -9.78 -7.25
CA PRO A 77 -1.67 -9.33 -5.87
C PRO A 77 -1.56 -7.82 -5.66
N ALA A 78 -0.89 -7.08 -6.55
CA ALA A 78 -0.86 -5.62 -6.51
C ALA A 78 -2.26 -4.97 -6.57
N PHE A 79 -3.23 -5.63 -7.23
CA PHE A 79 -4.60 -5.14 -7.38
C PHE A 79 -5.55 -5.61 -6.28
N ALA A 80 -5.07 -6.40 -5.32
CA ALA A 80 -5.91 -7.02 -4.30
C ALA A 80 -6.53 -6.03 -3.30
N PRO A 81 -5.82 -5.00 -2.78
CA PRO A 81 -6.38 -4.14 -1.72
C PRO A 81 -7.71 -3.45 -2.07
N PRO A 82 -7.87 -2.78 -3.24
CA PRO A 82 -9.15 -2.18 -3.58
C PRO A 82 -10.26 -3.23 -3.76
N ARG A 83 -9.95 -4.41 -4.31
CA ARG A 83 -10.93 -5.49 -4.50
C ARG A 83 -11.39 -6.12 -3.20
N ILE A 84 -10.50 -6.28 -2.22
CA ILE A 84 -10.87 -6.79 -0.90
C ILE A 84 -11.79 -5.79 -0.19
N ARG A 85 -11.52 -4.48 -0.28
CA ARG A 85 -12.41 -3.46 0.28
C ARG A 85 -13.79 -3.45 -0.38
N GLU A 86 -13.84 -3.59 -1.69
CA GLU A 86 -15.09 -3.73 -2.46
C GLU A 86 -15.91 -4.92 -1.94
N ALA A 87 -15.26 -6.07 -1.69
CA ALA A 87 -15.92 -7.25 -1.17
C ALA A 87 -16.43 -7.10 0.28
N ILE A 88 -15.70 -6.39 1.16
CA ILE A 88 -16.12 -6.12 2.54
C ILE A 88 -17.42 -5.29 2.58
N TRP A 89 -17.57 -4.34 1.65
CA TRP A 89 -18.69 -3.39 1.61
C TRP A 89 -19.71 -3.69 0.51
N CYS A 90 -19.75 -4.93 0.03
CA CYS A 90 -20.69 -5.31 -1.01
C CYS A 90 -22.13 -5.27 -0.49
N GLY A 91 -23.06 -4.73 -1.28
CA GLY A 91 -24.48 -4.66 -0.90
C GLY A 91 -25.18 -6.02 -0.77
N SER A 92 -24.54 -7.11 -1.22
CA SER A 92 -25.03 -8.48 -1.03
C SER A 92 -24.72 -9.04 0.36
N THR A 93 -23.85 -8.39 1.13
CA THR A 93 -23.46 -8.80 2.49
C THR A 93 -24.02 -7.83 3.52
N ASN A 94 -24.27 -8.31 4.74
CA ASN A 94 -24.50 -7.41 5.87
C ASN A 94 -23.16 -6.95 6.47
N SER A 95 -23.21 -5.99 7.37
CA SER A 95 -22.02 -5.45 8.05
C SER A 95 -21.72 -6.16 9.38
N SER A 96 -22.31 -7.32 9.64
CA SER A 96 -22.10 -8.06 10.89
C SER A 96 -21.18 -9.26 10.66
N THR A 97 -20.18 -9.45 11.52
CA THR A 97 -19.34 -10.64 11.49
C THR A 97 -20.08 -11.88 12.02
N GLU A 98 -19.52 -13.07 11.84
CA GLU A 98 -20.08 -14.32 12.40
C GLU A 98 -20.24 -14.30 13.92
N GLU A 99 -19.39 -13.55 14.63
CA GLU A 99 -19.47 -13.32 16.07
C GLU A 99 -20.42 -12.16 16.45
N GLY A 100 -21.10 -11.55 15.48
CA GLY A 100 -22.03 -10.45 15.69
C GLY A 100 -21.39 -9.09 15.93
N LYS A 101 -20.12 -8.87 15.54
CA LYS A 101 -19.47 -7.54 15.61
C LYS A 101 -19.89 -6.70 14.41
N GLU A 102 -20.19 -5.42 14.65
CA GLU A 102 -20.62 -4.48 13.63
C GLU A 102 -19.41 -3.82 12.94
N LEU A 103 -19.20 -4.11 11.66
CA LEU A 103 -18.08 -3.59 10.86
C LEU A 103 -18.18 -2.08 10.61
N ASN A 104 -19.39 -1.51 10.61
CA ASN A 104 -19.56 -0.05 10.51
C ASN A 104 -19.11 0.69 11.79
N ASP A 105 -18.90 -0.03 12.90
CA ASP A 105 -18.36 0.55 14.11
C ASP A 105 -16.84 0.74 13.97
N PRO A 106 -16.31 1.98 14.02
CA PRO A 106 -14.87 2.24 13.94
C PRO A 106 -14.07 1.54 15.03
N ARG A 107 -14.72 1.16 16.13
CA ARG A 107 -14.11 0.39 17.22
C ARG A 107 -13.80 -1.06 16.82
N VAL A 108 -14.46 -1.58 15.78
CA VAL A 108 -14.26 -2.92 15.23
C VAL A 108 -13.30 -2.87 14.05
N LEU A 109 -13.55 -2.02 13.06
CA LEU A 109 -12.75 -1.93 11.85
C LEU A 109 -12.58 -0.47 11.38
N THR A 110 -11.34 -0.10 11.09
CA THR A 110 -11.00 1.15 10.39
C THR A 110 -10.13 0.88 9.17
N ASP A 111 -9.96 1.89 8.32
CA ASP A 111 -9.16 1.80 7.10
C ASP A 111 -8.35 3.10 6.93
N VAL A 112 -7.04 2.95 6.77
CA VAL A 112 -6.11 4.06 6.50
C VAL A 112 -5.72 4.13 5.02
N GLY A 113 -6.24 3.23 4.19
CA GLY A 113 -6.01 3.18 2.75
C GLY A 113 -4.75 2.43 2.37
N ASP A 114 -4.17 2.82 1.24
CA ASP A 114 -3.07 2.10 0.60
C ASP A 114 -1.78 2.90 0.64
N VAL A 115 -0.66 2.20 0.81
CA VAL A 115 0.67 2.76 0.56
C VAL A 115 0.79 3.01 -0.95
N PRO A 116 1.20 4.21 -1.40
CA PRO A 116 1.34 4.55 -2.82
C PRO A 116 2.60 3.92 -3.43
N VAL A 117 2.59 2.58 -3.53
CA VAL A 117 3.75 1.77 -3.94
C VAL A 117 4.15 2.06 -5.38
N GLN A 118 3.18 2.30 -6.28
CA GLN A 118 3.49 2.55 -7.69
C GLN A 118 4.15 3.91 -7.86
N GLU A 119 3.63 4.94 -7.19
CA GLU A 119 4.16 6.30 -7.21
C GLU A 119 5.59 6.35 -6.65
N ILE A 120 5.86 5.60 -5.57
CA ILE A 120 7.20 5.50 -4.99
C ILE A 120 8.17 4.80 -5.95
N ARG A 121 7.73 3.72 -6.61
CA ARG A 121 8.56 2.97 -7.57
C ARG A 121 8.84 3.76 -8.85
N ASP A 122 7.86 4.51 -9.34
CA ASP A 122 8.01 5.37 -10.52
C ASP A 122 9.08 6.46 -10.32
N CYS A 123 9.37 6.82 -9.07
CA CYS A 123 10.47 7.73 -8.72
C CYS A 123 11.86 7.07 -8.76
N GLY A 124 11.98 5.78 -9.11
CA GLY A 124 13.25 5.06 -9.18
C GLY A 124 13.80 4.63 -7.82
N ILE A 125 12.93 4.43 -6.83
CA ILE A 125 13.29 3.89 -5.52
C ILE A 125 13.57 2.39 -5.63
N ASN A 126 14.66 1.93 -4.99
CA ASN A 126 15.00 0.51 -4.92
C ASN A 126 14.14 -0.25 -3.90
N ASP A 127 14.14 -1.58 -4.00
CA ASP A 127 13.25 -2.42 -3.19
C ASP A 127 13.58 -2.36 -1.69
N ASP A 128 14.87 -2.26 -1.31
CA ASP A 128 15.26 -2.12 0.10
C ASP A 128 14.64 -0.87 0.75
N LYS A 129 14.74 0.27 0.05
CA LYS A 129 14.16 1.53 0.53
C LYS A 129 12.64 1.50 0.47
N LEU A 130 12.04 0.85 -0.53
CA LEU A 130 10.59 0.62 -0.57
C LEU A 130 10.10 -0.18 0.63
N MET A 131 10.78 -1.28 0.97
CA MET A 131 10.42 -2.13 2.12
C MET A 131 10.58 -1.39 3.44
N ASN A 132 11.58 -0.51 3.55
CA ASN A 132 11.70 0.40 4.69
C ASN A 132 10.51 1.36 4.77
N ILE A 133 10.09 1.98 3.66
CA ILE A 133 8.92 2.88 3.64
C ILE A 133 7.64 2.15 4.04
N ILE A 134 7.46 0.90 3.60
CA ILE A 134 6.33 0.05 4.01
C ILE A 134 6.37 -0.20 5.52
N SER A 135 7.56 -0.50 6.06
CA SER A 135 7.75 -0.72 7.50
C SER A 135 7.48 0.56 8.31
N GLU A 136 7.92 1.73 7.83
CA GLU A 136 7.57 3.02 8.44
C GLU A 136 6.06 3.31 8.37
N SER A 137 5.40 2.96 7.27
CA SER A 137 3.94 3.09 7.15
C SER A 137 3.20 2.23 8.19
N VAL A 138 3.67 1.01 8.43
CA VAL A 138 3.13 0.12 9.47
C VAL A 138 3.33 0.72 10.87
N LYS A 139 4.54 1.22 11.17
CA LYS A 139 4.85 1.85 12.47
C LYS A 139 3.93 3.04 12.74
N ILE A 140 3.75 3.92 11.75
CA ILE A 140 2.85 5.07 11.85
C ILE A 140 1.43 4.64 12.27
N VAL A 141 0.90 3.58 11.67
CA VAL A 141 -0.44 3.08 12.02
C VAL A 141 -0.48 2.49 13.43
N MET A 142 0.56 1.76 13.83
CA MET A 142 0.66 1.19 15.18
C MET A 142 0.79 2.26 16.27
N GLU A 143 1.46 3.37 15.99
CA GLU A 143 1.64 4.49 16.91
C GLU A 143 0.37 5.32 17.09
N GLU A 144 -0.30 5.66 15.99
CA GLU A 144 -1.47 6.55 16.01
C GLU A 144 -2.77 5.84 16.43
N VAL A 145 -2.88 4.54 16.12
CA VAL A 145 -4.06 3.74 16.42
C VAL A 145 -3.70 2.73 17.52
N SER A 146 -3.72 3.20 18.78
CA SER A 146 -3.32 2.43 19.95
C SER A 146 -3.91 1.01 19.96
N TYR A 147 -3.04 0.00 20.13
CA TYR A 147 -3.39 -1.42 20.21
C TYR A 147 -4.13 -1.98 18.98
N SER A 148 -3.81 -1.50 17.78
CA SER A 148 -4.49 -1.98 16.58
C SER A 148 -4.00 -3.33 16.07
N PHE A 149 -4.94 -4.17 15.64
CA PHE A 149 -4.61 -5.33 14.81
C PHE A 149 -4.51 -4.86 13.36
N LEU A 150 -3.29 -4.82 12.82
CA LEU A 150 -3.05 -4.36 11.46
C LEU A 150 -3.27 -5.49 10.45
N LEU A 151 -4.22 -5.28 9.54
CA LEU A 151 -4.51 -6.20 8.45
C LEU A 151 -3.83 -5.72 7.17
N LEU A 152 -2.78 -6.44 6.75
CA LEU A 152 -2.01 -6.14 5.54
C LEU A 152 -2.55 -6.91 4.34
N LEU A 153 -3.35 -6.25 3.51
CA LEU A 153 -4.19 -6.91 2.51
C LEU A 153 -3.43 -7.66 1.39
N THR A 154 -2.19 -7.30 1.09
CA THR A 154 -1.39 -7.93 0.01
C THR A 154 -0.36 -8.93 0.49
N ILE A 155 0.26 -8.69 1.66
CA ILE A 155 1.29 -9.58 2.20
C ILE A 155 0.68 -10.95 2.53
N TYR A 156 -0.54 -10.96 3.11
CA TYR A 156 -1.28 -12.18 3.33
C TYR A 156 -1.57 -12.95 2.03
N LEU A 157 -1.82 -12.24 0.92
CA LEU A 157 -2.08 -12.89 -0.36
C LEU A 157 -0.81 -13.48 -0.99
N ILE A 158 0.36 -12.86 -0.81
CA ILE A 158 1.64 -13.42 -1.29
C ILE A 158 2.02 -14.67 -0.48
N HIS A 159 1.87 -14.62 0.85
CA HIS A 159 2.10 -15.79 1.69
C HIS A 159 1.08 -16.91 1.40
N LEU A 160 -0.18 -16.55 1.13
CA LEU A 160 -1.22 -17.50 0.71
C LEU A 160 -0.96 -18.03 -0.71
N CYS A 161 -0.49 -17.22 -1.66
CA CYS A 161 -0.11 -17.70 -3.00
C CYS A 161 1.10 -18.65 -2.95
N LEU A 162 2.09 -18.38 -2.10
CA LEU A 162 3.24 -19.28 -1.89
C LEU A 162 2.80 -20.59 -1.19
N LEU A 163 1.86 -20.52 -0.25
CA LEU A 163 1.24 -21.71 0.37
C LEU A 163 0.32 -22.48 -0.58
N VAL A 164 -0.46 -21.80 -1.41
CA VAL A 164 -1.40 -22.38 -2.39
C VAL A 164 -0.65 -22.97 -3.59
N SER A 165 0.58 -22.53 -3.87
CA SER A 165 1.50 -23.24 -4.78
C SER A 165 1.89 -24.64 -4.26
N GLY A 166 1.64 -24.94 -2.98
CA GLY A 166 1.75 -26.27 -2.38
C GLY A 166 0.41 -26.90 -1.96
N ILE A 167 -0.70 -26.16 -1.95
CA ILE A 167 -2.02 -26.66 -1.52
C ILE A 167 -3.08 -26.16 -2.51
N TYR A 168 -3.35 -26.98 -3.52
CA TYR A 168 -4.64 -26.97 -4.22
C TYR A 168 -5.75 -27.04 -3.18
N THR A 169 -6.53 -25.96 -2.97
CA THR A 169 -7.97 -25.94 -2.59
C THR A 169 -8.36 -24.59 -1.96
N LEU A 170 -8.48 -23.53 -2.79
CA LEU A 170 -9.34 -22.37 -2.50
C LEU A 170 -10.10 -21.95 -3.77
N ARG A 171 -10.59 -22.94 -4.55
CA ARG A 171 -11.30 -22.72 -5.82
C ARG A 171 -12.82 -22.59 -5.67
N LYS A 172 -13.36 -22.26 -4.50
CA LYS A 172 -14.83 -22.21 -4.32
C LYS A 172 -15.44 -20.92 -3.77
N GLN A 173 -14.67 -19.96 -3.25
CA GLN A 173 -15.26 -18.69 -2.77
C GLN A 173 -14.89 -17.45 -3.60
N PHE A 174 -13.86 -17.49 -4.45
CA PHE A 174 -13.56 -16.41 -5.41
C PHE A 174 -14.23 -16.59 -6.78
N ASN A 175 -15.21 -17.48 -6.89
CA ASN A 175 -15.86 -17.83 -8.16
C ASN A 175 -17.16 -17.05 -8.43
N CYS A 176 -17.27 -15.85 -7.89
CA CYS A 176 -18.25 -14.86 -8.31
C CYS A 176 -17.47 -13.60 -8.70
N GLN A 177 -17.51 -13.24 -9.98
CA GLN A 177 -16.97 -12.02 -10.59
C GLN A 177 -15.46 -11.93 -10.81
N PHE A 178 -14.92 -12.86 -11.61
CA PHE A 178 -13.86 -12.53 -12.57
C PHE A 178 -14.23 -13.16 -13.92
N PHE A 179 -15.14 -12.48 -14.64
CA PHE A 179 -15.27 -12.52 -16.09
C PHE A 179 -15.17 -11.08 -16.59
#